data_AF-A0AA47NWT4-F1
#
_entry.id   AF-A0AA47NWT4-F1
#
_cell.length_a   1.000
_cell.length_b   1.000
_cell.length_c   1.000
_cell.angle_alpha   90.00
_cell.angle_beta   90.00
_cell.angle_gamma   90.00
#
_symmetry.space_group_name_H-M   'P 1'
#
loop_
_entity.id
_entity.type
_entity.pdbx_description
1 polymer ?
#
loop_
_entity_poly.entity_id
_entity_poly.type
_entity_poly.pdbx_seq_one_letter_code
_entity_poly.pdbx_strand_id
1 'polypeptide(L)'
;MIKKIPTFKIEGQGSLQMRDKDIANVDKFSCKFHGDFNLEKHPVSFQEAIEVYQSLPKLLGTNGENAVPQKVWLLPLKSLDSAAAQLVRQISERLIRDAQNVLEDLSELQRRCNDVEKCKTTQQFPQINKKVKAFKEQVSQYKLEFQKIMARKLPLIRGGSNDLYEWMQCKETEIQIISSLIDKMVNMTIVSSRITLRHEIHSGDVRHTVCFVFTSLENPELYLSALSNYLDETTKPDNMPCVYNVENEQWFL
;
A
#
# COMPACT_ATOMS: atom_id res chain seq x y z
N MET A 1 16.25 10.50 29.81
CA MET A 1 17.48 11.18 29.35
C MET A 1 17.24 12.10 28.17
N ILE A 2 16.61 11.65 27.07
CA ILE A 2 16.37 12.47 25.87
C ILE A 2 15.70 13.84 26.17
N LYS A 3 14.67 13.89 27.03
CA LYS A 3 13.99 15.14 27.42
C LYS A 3 14.91 16.20 28.05
N LYS A 4 16.09 15.80 28.56
CA LYS A 4 17.07 16.71 29.18
C LYS A 4 18.03 17.34 28.15
N ILE A 5 18.08 16.86 26.90
CA ILE A 5 19.00 17.36 25.86
C ILE A 5 18.95 18.89 25.73
N PRO A 6 17.77 19.55 25.65
CA PRO A 6 17.72 21.01 25.51
C PRO A 6 18.18 21.78 26.76
N THR A 7 18.21 21.13 27.92
CA THR A 7 18.54 21.76 29.21
C THR A 7 20.02 21.66 29.57
N PHE A 8 20.77 20.78 28.89
CA PHE A 8 22.19 20.63 29.14
C PHE A 8 22.96 21.80 28.56
N LYS A 9 23.84 22.39 29.37
CA LYS A 9 24.89 23.32 28.94
C LYS A 9 26.21 22.57 29.02
N ILE A 10 26.96 22.56 27.92
CA ILE A 10 28.32 22.03 27.93
C ILE A 10 29.20 23.20 28.40
N GLU A 11 29.61 23.19 29.66
CA GLU A 11 30.64 24.10 30.16
C GLU A 11 32.02 23.58 29.71
N GLY A 12 33.01 24.48 29.64
CA GLY A 12 34.31 24.24 29.00
C GLY A 12 34.98 22.90 29.35
N GLN A 13 35.73 22.38 28.38
CA GLN A 13 36.43 21.09 28.37
C GLN A 13 35.53 19.85 28.26
N GLY A 14 34.43 19.95 27.50
CA GLY A 14 33.76 18.81 26.88
C GLY A 14 33.20 17.75 27.84
N SER A 15 33.02 18.08 29.12
CA SER A 15 32.46 17.15 30.10
C SER A 15 31.05 17.58 30.48
N LEU A 16 30.10 16.68 30.24
CA LEU A 16 28.69 16.92 30.50
C LEU A 16 28.39 16.51 31.94
N GLN A 17 28.00 17.46 32.79
CA GLN A 17 27.67 17.13 34.18
C GLN A 17 26.38 16.30 34.23
N MET A 18 26.55 15.00 34.41
CA MET A 18 25.48 14.03 34.59
C MET A 18 25.66 13.27 35.89
N ARG A 19 24.56 12.78 36.47
CA ARG A 19 24.61 11.86 37.62
C ARG A 19 25.07 10.48 37.14
N ASP A 20 25.76 9.70 37.97
CA ASP A 20 26.27 8.36 37.58
C ASP A 20 25.20 7.41 37.03
N LYS A 21 23.99 7.45 37.62
CA LYS A 21 22.83 6.69 37.11
C LYS A 21 22.38 7.12 35.71
N ASP A 22 22.58 8.40 35.37
CA ASP A 22 22.24 8.95 34.07
C ASP A 22 23.31 8.55 33.02
N ILE A 23 24.60 8.50 33.41
CA ILE A 23 25.73 8.04 32.56
C ILE A 23 25.56 6.58 32.16
N ALA A 24 25.35 5.68 33.12
CA ALA A 24 25.18 4.24 32.86
C ALA A 24 23.96 3.91 31.96
N ASN A 25 23.01 4.83 31.84
CA ASN A 25 21.88 4.70 30.92
C ASN A 25 22.19 5.22 29.53
N VAL A 26 23.06 6.24 29.42
CA VAL A 26 23.48 6.86 28.17
C VAL A 26 24.31 5.90 27.31
N ASP A 27 25.18 5.12 27.93
CA ASP A 27 26.06 4.18 27.23
C ASP A 27 25.32 2.99 26.57
N LYS A 28 24.01 2.85 26.81
CA LYS A 28 23.19 1.73 26.30
C LYS A 28 22.49 2.01 24.98
N PHE A 29 22.55 3.24 24.47
CA PHE A 29 21.89 3.61 23.22
C PHE A 29 22.82 4.36 22.27
N SER A 30 22.65 4.14 20.97
CA SER A 30 23.33 4.89 19.92
C SER A 30 22.46 6.03 19.40
N CYS A 31 23.10 7.04 18.83
CA CYS A 31 22.42 8.13 18.14
C CYS A 31 22.49 7.93 16.62
N LYS A 32 21.42 8.32 15.93
CA LYS A 32 21.41 8.49 14.48
C LYS A 32 20.67 9.78 14.16
N PHE A 33 21.35 10.71 13.50
CA PHE A 33 20.78 12.00 13.12
C PHE A 33 20.07 11.94 11.78
N HIS A 34 18.88 12.55 11.74
CA HIS A 34 18.10 12.79 10.53
C HIS A 34 17.60 14.23 10.60
N GLY A 35 18.08 15.10 9.71
CA GLY A 35 17.68 16.51 9.68
C GLY A 35 18.27 17.24 8.48
N ASP A 36 17.74 18.43 8.22
CA ASP A 36 18.02 19.24 7.02
C ASP A 36 19.25 20.14 7.16
N PHE A 37 20.21 19.75 8.00
CA PHE A 37 21.43 20.51 8.26
C PHE A 37 22.64 19.80 7.66
N ASN A 38 23.53 20.56 7.05
CA ASN A 38 24.83 20.05 6.62
C ASN A 38 25.77 20.00 7.84
N LEU A 39 26.03 18.80 8.35
CA LEU A 39 26.92 18.58 9.50
C LEU A 39 28.26 18.02 9.02
N GLU A 40 29.37 18.55 9.54
CA GLU A 40 30.71 18.00 9.29
C GLU A 40 30.87 16.59 9.90
N LYS A 41 30.27 16.38 11.08
CA LYS A 41 30.27 15.09 11.78
C LYS A 41 28.87 14.76 12.29
N HIS A 42 28.40 13.57 11.96
CA HIS A 42 27.11 13.07 12.46
C HIS A 42 27.27 12.48 13.86
N PRO A 43 26.32 12.76 14.78
CA PRO A 43 26.39 12.26 16.14
C PRO A 43 26.04 10.77 16.17
N VAL A 44 26.90 9.98 16.82
CA VAL A 44 26.68 8.56 17.09
C VAL A 44 26.52 8.27 18.59
N SER A 45 26.90 9.23 19.45
CA SER A 45 26.73 9.16 20.90
C SER A 45 25.76 10.22 21.43
N PHE A 46 25.31 10.08 22.67
CA PHE A 46 24.45 11.08 23.31
C PHE A 46 25.15 12.41 23.56
N GLN A 47 26.45 12.38 23.87
CA GLN A 47 27.23 13.60 24.07
C GLN A 47 27.34 14.38 22.76
N GLU A 48 27.73 13.71 21.68
CA GLU A 48 27.78 14.31 20.34
C GLU A 48 26.40 14.82 19.92
N ALA A 49 25.32 14.12 20.29
CA ALA A 49 23.96 14.59 20.01
C ALA A 49 23.63 15.92 20.72
N ILE A 50 24.13 16.13 21.95
CA ILE A 50 23.96 17.42 22.66
C ILE A 50 24.80 18.51 22.01
N GLU A 51 26.05 18.21 21.63
CA GLU A 51 26.93 19.15 20.93
C GLU A 51 26.31 19.60 19.60
N VAL A 52 25.81 18.65 18.81
CA VAL A 52 25.09 18.94 17.57
C VAL A 52 23.82 19.72 17.85
N TYR A 53 22.99 19.32 18.81
CA TYR A 53 21.77 20.04 19.16
C TYR A 53 22.02 21.52 19.51
N GLN A 54 23.09 21.79 20.27
CA GLN A 54 23.48 23.16 20.64
C GLN A 54 24.04 23.97 19.45
N SER A 55 24.58 23.31 18.43
CA SER A 55 25.11 23.99 17.24
C SER A 55 24.02 24.28 16.20
N LEU A 56 22.93 23.50 16.14
CA LEU A 56 21.87 23.64 15.12
C LEU A 56 21.37 25.08 14.90
N PRO A 57 21.07 25.90 15.94
CA PRO A 57 20.60 27.27 15.70
C PRO A 57 21.62 28.15 14.98
N LYS A 58 22.92 27.89 15.18
CA LYS A 58 24.02 28.65 14.53
C LYS A 58 24.17 28.25 13.06
N LEU A 59 23.73 27.04 12.69
CA LEU A 59 23.85 26.50 11.34
C LEU A 59 22.77 27.03 10.38
N LEU A 60 21.71 27.64 10.89
CA LEU A 60 20.67 28.27 10.06
C LEU A 60 21.20 29.49 9.29
N GLY A 61 22.34 30.05 9.72
CA GLY A 61 22.84 31.30 9.20
C GLY A 61 22.19 32.52 9.87
N THR A 62 22.68 33.72 9.54
CA THR A 62 22.27 34.97 10.20
C THR A 62 20.80 35.34 9.98
N ASN A 63 20.25 34.99 8.81
CA ASN A 63 18.88 35.28 8.40
C ASN A 63 18.12 34.03 7.95
N GLY A 64 18.63 32.82 8.28
CA GLY A 64 18.03 31.58 7.82
C GLY A 64 18.40 31.22 6.38
N GLU A 65 19.51 31.73 5.85
CA GLU A 65 19.99 31.46 4.49
C GLU A 65 20.22 29.97 4.21
N ASN A 66 20.46 29.16 5.24
CA ASN A 66 20.61 27.71 5.14
C ASN A 66 19.31 26.95 5.44
N ALA A 67 18.20 27.65 5.69
CA ALA A 67 16.93 27.03 6.01
C ALA A 67 16.27 26.42 4.77
N VAL A 68 15.56 25.31 4.96
CA VAL A 68 14.79 24.64 3.92
C VAL A 68 13.29 24.91 4.09
N PRO A 69 12.49 24.92 2.99
CA PRO A 69 11.04 25.06 3.09
C PRO A 69 10.40 23.90 3.86
N GLN A 70 9.67 24.20 4.94
CA GLN A 70 8.91 23.19 5.69
C GLN A 70 7.44 23.07 5.23
N LYS A 71 6.88 24.15 4.66
CA LYS A 71 5.48 24.22 4.24
C LYS A 71 5.38 24.93 2.89
N VAL A 72 4.58 24.37 2.01
CA VAL A 72 4.28 24.92 0.68
C VAL A 72 2.77 25.13 0.54
N TRP A 73 2.39 26.19 -0.17
CA TRP A 73 1.01 26.47 -0.56
C TRP A 73 0.91 26.34 -2.07
N LEU A 74 -0.06 25.57 -2.55
CA LEU A 74 -0.22 25.28 -3.97
C LEU A 74 -1.53 25.88 -4.47
N LEU A 75 -1.50 26.51 -5.65
CA LEU A 75 -2.68 26.99 -6.36
C LEU A 75 -3.13 25.91 -7.35
N PRO A 76 -4.42 25.51 -7.37
CA PRO A 76 -4.91 24.56 -8.37
C PRO A 76 -4.79 25.13 -9.78
N LEU A 77 -4.18 24.36 -10.69
CA LEU A 77 -3.96 24.79 -12.08
C LEU A 77 -5.25 25.14 -12.83
N LYS A 78 -6.36 24.49 -12.49
CA LYS A 78 -7.69 24.80 -13.04
C LYS A 78 -8.10 26.28 -12.86
N SER A 79 -7.55 26.95 -11.84
CA SER A 79 -7.78 28.38 -11.60
C SER A 79 -7.09 29.27 -12.63
N LEU A 80 -6.09 28.75 -13.35
CA LEU A 80 -5.30 29.43 -14.37
C LEU A 80 -5.69 29.00 -15.79
N ASP A 81 -5.99 27.70 -15.98
CA ASP A 81 -6.40 27.12 -17.25
C ASP A 81 -7.52 26.09 -17.03
N SER A 82 -8.69 26.33 -17.61
CA SER A 82 -9.84 25.43 -17.50
C SER A 82 -9.63 24.03 -18.10
N ALA A 83 -8.67 23.86 -19.01
CA ALA A 83 -8.31 22.58 -19.61
C ALA A 83 -7.33 21.76 -18.74
N ALA A 84 -6.78 22.35 -17.67
CA ALA A 84 -5.83 21.67 -16.81
C ALA A 84 -6.48 20.52 -16.02
N ALA A 85 -5.70 19.47 -15.78
CA ALA A 85 -6.13 18.31 -14.98
C ALA A 85 -6.59 18.74 -13.58
N GLN A 86 -7.70 18.16 -13.13
CA GLN A 86 -8.29 18.44 -11.82
C GLN A 86 -8.26 17.21 -10.93
N LEU A 87 -8.10 17.43 -9.62
CA LEU A 87 -8.46 16.44 -8.62
C LEU A 87 -9.98 16.24 -8.63
N VAL A 88 -10.43 15.10 -9.13
CA VAL A 88 -11.84 14.75 -9.26
C VAL A 88 -12.38 14.15 -7.96
N ARG A 89 -11.59 13.29 -7.30
CA ARG A 89 -12.01 12.55 -6.10
C ARG A 89 -10.94 12.57 -5.02
N GLN A 90 -11.38 12.72 -3.76
CA GLN A 90 -10.52 12.54 -2.59
C GLN A 90 -10.37 11.05 -2.27
N ILE A 91 -9.21 10.67 -1.70
CA ILE A 91 -9.03 9.32 -1.17
C ILE A 91 -9.73 9.27 0.18
N SER A 92 -10.56 8.25 0.41
CA SER A 92 -11.27 8.14 1.69
C SER A 92 -10.28 7.92 2.84
N GLU A 93 -10.59 8.49 4.00
CA GLU A 93 -9.78 8.30 5.21
C GLU A 93 -9.66 6.83 5.62
N ARG A 94 -10.72 6.05 5.35
CA ARG A 94 -10.73 4.61 5.53
C ARG A 94 -9.65 3.92 4.69
N LEU A 95 -9.58 4.21 3.39
CA LEU A 95 -8.54 3.65 2.52
C LEU A 95 -7.14 4.03 2.96
N ILE A 96 -6.95 5.27 3.40
CA ILE A 96 -5.66 5.74 3.93
C ILE A 96 -5.26 4.89 5.14
N ARG A 97 -6.17 4.73 6.10
CA ARG A 97 -5.94 3.94 7.32
C ARG A 97 -5.70 2.46 6.99
N ASP A 98 -6.52 1.86 6.13
CA ASP A 98 -6.40 0.45 5.78
C ASP A 98 -5.05 0.17 5.08
N ALA A 99 -4.61 1.07 4.17
CA ALA A 99 -3.30 0.97 3.54
C ALA A 99 -2.14 1.16 4.53
N GLN A 100 -2.27 2.08 5.50
CA GLN A 100 -1.31 2.27 6.57
C GLN A 100 -1.17 1.01 7.44
N ASN A 101 -2.30 0.43 7.88
CA ASN A 101 -2.32 -0.79 8.68
C ASN A 101 -1.58 -1.94 7.98
N VAL A 102 -1.84 -2.16 6.69
CA VAL A 102 -1.12 -3.19 5.91
C VAL A 102 0.39 -2.94 5.89
N LEU A 103 0.83 -1.70 5.68
CA LEU A 103 2.25 -1.36 5.69
C LEU A 103 2.89 -1.51 7.07
N GLU A 104 2.15 -1.22 8.14
CA GLU A 104 2.57 -1.40 9.52
C GLU A 104 2.71 -2.88 9.89
N ASP A 105 1.73 -3.71 9.54
CA ASP A 105 1.76 -5.17 9.73
C ASP A 105 2.95 -5.82 9.03
N LEU A 106 3.22 -5.43 7.77
CA LEU A 106 4.39 -5.92 7.03
C LEU A 106 5.70 -5.46 7.68
N SER A 107 5.74 -4.24 8.22
CA SER A 107 6.91 -3.71 8.92
C SER A 107 7.12 -4.41 10.27
N GLU A 108 6.05 -4.79 10.95
CA GLU A 108 6.08 -5.60 12.17
C GLU A 108 6.65 -6.99 11.88
N LEU A 109 6.18 -7.65 10.81
CA LEU A 109 6.73 -8.93 10.37
C LEU A 109 8.22 -8.84 10.07
N GLN A 110 8.67 -7.80 9.35
CA GLN A 110 10.10 -7.57 9.11
C GLN A 110 10.89 -7.40 10.41
N ARG A 111 10.34 -6.69 11.41
CA ARG A 111 10.97 -6.50 12.72
C ARG A 111 11.10 -7.82 13.47
N ARG A 112 10.03 -8.61 13.52
CA ARG A 112 10.02 -9.95 14.14
C ARG A 112 11.05 -10.87 13.47
N CYS A 113 11.17 -10.85 12.14
CA CYS A 113 12.20 -11.60 11.43
C CYS A 113 13.61 -11.16 11.87
N ASN A 114 13.87 -9.85 11.97
CA ASN A 114 15.16 -9.32 12.44
C ASN A 114 15.50 -9.79 13.86
N ASP A 115 14.52 -9.82 14.76
CA ASP A 115 14.73 -10.25 16.15
C ASP A 115 15.04 -11.75 16.21
N VAL A 116 14.31 -12.57 15.44
CA VAL A 116 14.56 -14.01 15.32
C VAL A 116 15.93 -14.28 14.70
N GLU A 117 16.34 -13.54 13.66
CA GLU A 117 17.67 -13.65 13.02
C GLU A 117 18.82 -13.36 13.99
N LYS A 118 18.62 -12.45 14.95
CA LYS A 118 19.61 -12.07 15.97
C LYS A 118 19.65 -13.02 17.17
N CYS A 119 18.67 -13.92 17.32
CA CYS A 119 18.64 -14.87 18.43
C CYS A 119 19.79 -15.87 18.35
N LYS A 120 20.44 -16.14 19.49
CA LYS A 120 21.57 -17.07 19.61
C LYS A 120 21.24 -18.46 19.06
N THR A 121 20.06 -18.98 19.38
CA THR A 121 19.59 -20.29 18.88
C THR A 121 19.47 -20.29 17.36
N THR A 122 18.88 -19.26 16.76
CA THR A 122 18.78 -19.14 15.29
C THR A 122 20.16 -19.07 14.63
N GLN A 123 21.15 -18.44 15.28
CA GLN A 123 22.53 -18.41 14.78
C GLN A 123 23.21 -19.78 14.85
N GLN A 124 22.88 -20.60 15.84
CA GLN A 124 23.41 -21.97 15.98
C GLN A 124 22.77 -22.97 15.01
N PHE A 125 21.59 -22.69 14.47
CA PHE A 125 20.86 -23.55 13.53
C PHE A 125 20.69 -22.86 12.16
N PRO A 126 21.67 -23.00 11.24
CA PRO A 126 21.67 -22.31 9.94
C PRO A 126 20.44 -22.61 9.08
N GLN A 127 19.83 -23.79 9.22
CA GLN A 127 18.66 -24.20 8.44
C GLN A 127 17.44 -23.34 8.81
N ILE A 128 17.28 -23.01 10.09
CA ILE A 128 16.22 -22.12 10.57
C ILE A 128 16.51 -20.69 10.11
N ASN A 129 17.75 -20.22 10.26
CA ASN A 129 18.17 -18.88 9.82
C ASN A 129 17.88 -18.67 8.33
N LYS A 130 18.22 -19.65 7.48
CA LYS A 130 17.95 -19.60 6.03
C LYS A 130 16.46 -19.47 5.73
N LYS A 131 15.59 -20.20 6.44
CA LYS A 131 14.12 -20.10 6.28
C LYS A 131 13.58 -18.73 6.69
N VAL A 132 14.04 -18.19 7.82
CA VAL A 132 13.62 -16.86 8.31
C VAL A 132 14.06 -15.76 7.33
N LYS A 133 15.29 -15.82 6.83
CA LYS A 133 15.79 -14.88 5.81
C LYS A 133 14.98 -14.94 4.51
N ALA A 134 14.67 -16.14 4.03
CA ALA A 134 13.83 -16.32 2.84
C ALA A 134 12.43 -15.72 3.04
N PHE A 135 11.80 -15.96 4.19
CA PHE A 135 10.51 -15.38 4.53
C PHE A 135 10.57 -13.83 4.62
N LYS A 136 11.60 -13.29 5.27
CA LYS A 136 11.82 -11.83 5.36
C LYS A 136 11.98 -11.18 3.97
N GLU A 137 12.67 -11.85 3.05
CA GLU A 137 12.79 -11.40 1.66
C GLU A 137 11.42 -11.38 0.98
N GLN A 138 10.62 -12.44 1.13
CA GLN A 138 9.25 -12.50 0.60
C GLN A 138 8.35 -11.38 1.15
N VAL A 139 8.41 -11.10 2.46
CA VAL A 139 7.67 -9.97 3.07
C VAL A 139 8.11 -8.64 2.48
N SER A 140 9.41 -8.46 2.24
CA SER A 140 9.97 -7.24 1.65
C SER A 140 9.51 -7.04 0.20
N GLN A 141 9.50 -8.11 -0.60
CA GLN A 141 8.99 -8.11 -1.97
C GLN A 141 7.49 -7.81 -2.02
N TYR A 142 6.70 -8.46 -1.16
CA TYR A 142 5.26 -8.21 -1.07
C TYR A 142 4.96 -6.75 -0.69
N LYS A 143 5.68 -6.18 0.28
CA LYS A 143 5.56 -4.77 0.66
C LYS A 143 5.86 -3.84 -0.53
N LEU A 144 6.89 -4.14 -1.32
CA LEU A 144 7.25 -3.35 -2.49
C LEU A 144 6.17 -3.41 -3.58
N GLU A 145 5.66 -4.60 -3.89
CA GLU A 145 4.60 -4.75 -4.89
C GLU A 145 3.28 -4.08 -4.42
N PHE A 146 2.95 -4.17 -3.13
CA PHE A 146 1.83 -3.42 -2.56
C PHE A 146 2.00 -1.90 -2.75
N GLN A 147 3.19 -1.37 -2.41
CA GLN A 147 3.49 0.06 -2.60
C GLN A 147 3.43 0.48 -4.07
N LYS A 148 3.87 -0.38 -4.99
CA LYS A 148 3.82 -0.14 -6.44
C LYS A 148 2.39 -0.13 -6.97
N ILE A 149 1.53 -1.03 -6.50
CA ILE A 149 0.10 -1.02 -6.81
C ILE A 149 -0.54 0.27 -6.31
N MET A 150 -0.26 0.66 -5.06
CA MET A 150 -0.75 1.92 -4.49
C MET A 150 -0.28 3.13 -5.30
N ALA A 151 1.00 3.19 -5.67
CA ALA A 151 1.55 4.27 -6.48
C ALA A 151 0.86 4.42 -7.85
N ARG A 152 0.39 3.30 -8.43
CA ARG A 152 -0.39 3.30 -9.69
C ARG A 152 -1.85 3.69 -9.50
N LYS A 153 -2.53 3.15 -8.47
CA LYS A 153 -3.97 3.38 -8.25
C LYS A 153 -4.26 4.75 -7.63
N LEU A 154 -3.36 5.34 -6.83
CA LEU A 154 -3.58 6.64 -6.19
C LEU A 154 -3.87 7.79 -7.18
N PRO A 155 -3.08 7.98 -8.27
CA PRO A 155 -3.41 8.95 -9.31
C PRO A 155 -4.73 8.67 -10.01
N LEU A 156 -5.07 7.40 -10.26
CA LEU A 156 -6.31 6.99 -10.93
C LEU A 156 -7.53 7.35 -10.10
N ILE A 157 -7.51 7.04 -8.79
CA ILE A 157 -8.57 7.46 -7.85
C ILE A 157 -8.72 8.98 -7.88
N ARG A 158 -7.60 9.71 -7.79
CA ARG A 158 -7.60 11.19 -7.80
C ARG A 158 -8.07 11.79 -9.13
N GLY A 159 -7.77 11.14 -10.24
CA GLY A 159 -8.24 11.48 -11.57
C GLY A 159 -9.70 11.10 -11.82
N GLY A 160 -10.34 10.41 -10.88
CA GLY A 160 -11.70 9.90 -11.04
C GLY A 160 -11.74 8.86 -12.15
N SER A 161 -10.92 7.80 -12.01
CA SER A 161 -10.93 6.66 -12.94
C SER A 161 -12.34 6.29 -13.30
N ASN A 162 -12.55 6.07 -14.59
CA ASN A 162 -13.85 5.82 -15.16
C ASN A 162 -14.18 4.34 -14.89
N ASP A 163 -14.33 3.97 -13.62
CA ASP A 163 -14.54 2.59 -13.16
C ASP A 163 -15.71 1.93 -13.91
N LEU A 164 -16.69 2.75 -14.35
CA LEU A 164 -17.79 2.35 -15.23
C LEU A 164 -17.32 1.91 -16.63
N TYR A 165 -16.39 2.64 -17.23
CA TYR A 165 -15.79 2.30 -18.52
C TYR A 165 -14.85 1.10 -18.39
N GLU A 166 -14.05 1.01 -17.32
CA GLU A 166 -13.21 -0.17 -17.05
C GLU A 166 -14.07 -1.43 -16.88
N TRP A 167 -15.19 -1.35 -16.13
CA TRP A 167 -16.15 -2.45 -16.01
C TRP A 167 -16.77 -2.83 -17.35
N MET A 168 -17.19 -1.84 -18.14
CA MET A 168 -17.74 -2.12 -19.48
C MET A 168 -16.71 -2.80 -20.39
N GLN A 169 -15.46 -2.35 -20.39
CA GLN A 169 -14.38 -2.97 -21.16
C GLN A 169 -14.09 -4.41 -20.73
N CYS A 170 -14.18 -4.71 -19.43
CA CYS A 170 -14.08 -6.08 -18.95
C CYS A 170 -15.20 -6.96 -19.52
N LYS A 171 -16.45 -6.46 -19.54
CA LYS A 171 -17.58 -7.20 -20.12
C LYS A 171 -17.48 -7.39 -21.64
N GLU A 172 -16.98 -6.39 -22.35
CA GLU A 172 -16.68 -6.52 -23.78
C GLU A 172 -15.63 -7.62 -24.03
N THR A 173 -14.58 -7.68 -23.21
CA THR A 173 -13.52 -8.69 -23.31
C THR A 173 -14.05 -10.10 -22.99
N GLU A 174 -14.86 -10.24 -21.93
CA GLU A 174 -15.53 -11.49 -21.57
C GLU A 174 -16.36 -12.05 -22.73
N ILE A 175 -17.18 -11.19 -23.35
CA ILE A 175 -18.02 -11.54 -24.50
C ILE A 175 -17.16 -11.96 -25.69
N GLN A 176 -16.07 -11.24 -25.98
CA GLN A 176 -15.16 -11.59 -27.08
C GLN A 176 -14.51 -12.97 -26.90
N ILE A 177 -14.09 -13.31 -25.68
CA ILE A 177 -13.51 -14.62 -25.37
C ILE A 177 -14.55 -15.73 -25.55
N ILE A 178 -15.76 -15.55 -25.01
CA ILE A 178 -16.84 -16.53 -25.15
C ILE A 178 -17.21 -16.73 -26.62
N SER A 179 -17.33 -15.62 -27.37
CA SER A 179 -17.63 -15.66 -28.81
C SER A 179 -16.56 -16.43 -29.57
N SER A 180 -15.28 -16.16 -29.29
CA SER A 180 -14.16 -16.91 -29.91
C SER A 180 -14.17 -18.41 -29.58
N LEU A 181 -14.61 -18.80 -28.38
CA LEU A 181 -14.74 -20.20 -28.00
C LEU A 181 -15.93 -20.87 -28.70
N ILE A 182 -17.06 -20.17 -28.79
CA ILE A 182 -18.26 -20.64 -29.50
C ILE A 182 -17.96 -20.81 -30.99
N ASP A 183 -17.25 -19.86 -31.62
CA ASP A 183 -16.87 -19.91 -33.04
C ASP A 183 -15.99 -21.14 -33.36
N LYS A 184 -15.20 -21.61 -32.38
CA LYS A 184 -14.40 -22.83 -32.52
C LYS A 184 -15.23 -24.11 -32.34
N MET A 185 -16.39 -24.02 -31.68
CA MET A 185 -17.30 -25.13 -31.39
C MET A 185 -18.44 -25.19 -32.43
N VAL A 186 -18.07 -25.35 -33.70
CA VAL A 186 -19.01 -25.41 -34.84
C VAL A 186 -20.00 -26.57 -34.67
N ASN A 187 -21.27 -26.34 -35.01
CA ASN A 187 -22.38 -27.30 -34.92
C ASN A 187 -22.78 -27.74 -33.50
N MET A 188 -22.40 -26.99 -32.46
CA MET A 188 -22.94 -27.21 -31.11
C MET A 188 -24.26 -26.46 -30.90
N THR A 189 -25.22 -27.14 -30.27
CA THR A 189 -26.45 -26.50 -29.79
C THR A 189 -26.14 -25.66 -28.55
N ILE A 190 -26.36 -24.35 -28.63
CA ILE A 190 -26.22 -23.45 -27.49
C ILE A 190 -27.50 -23.55 -26.65
N VAL A 191 -27.33 -23.81 -25.35
CA VAL A 191 -28.43 -23.95 -24.41
C VAL A 191 -28.26 -22.98 -23.24
N SER A 192 -29.20 -22.04 -23.09
CA SER A 192 -29.11 -20.96 -22.10
C SER A 192 -29.85 -21.23 -20.78
N SER A 193 -30.51 -22.39 -20.62
CA SER A 193 -31.24 -22.72 -19.39
C SER A 193 -31.14 -24.20 -19.01
N ARG A 194 -31.20 -24.49 -17.71
CA ARG A 194 -31.25 -25.87 -17.20
C ARG A 194 -32.50 -26.62 -17.65
N ILE A 195 -33.60 -25.93 -17.95
CA ILE A 195 -34.85 -26.55 -18.39
C ILE A 195 -34.69 -27.05 -19.82
N THR A 196 -34.22 -26.17 -20.71
CA THR A 196 -33.93 -26.51 -22.10
C THR A 196 -32.87 -27.61 -22.17
N LEU A 197 -31.84 -27.56 -21.34
CA LEU A 197 -30.81 -28.60 -21.29
C LEU A 197 -31.39 -29.97 -20.94
N ARG A 198 -32.30 -30.03 -19.96
CA ARG A 198 -32.97 -31.29 -19.61
C ARG A 198 -33.84 -31.79 -20.75
N HIS A 199 -34.56 -30.91 -21.44
CA HIS A 199 -35.37 -31.28 -22.59
C HIS A 199 -34.53 -31.90 -23.71
N GLU A 200 -33.39 -31.26 -24.05
CA GLU A 200 -32.48 -31.76 -25.09
C GLU A 200 -31.87 -33.13 -24.73
N ILE A 201 -31.44 -33.32 -23.48
CA ILE A 201 -30.85 -34.58 -23.01
C ILE A 201 -31.86 -35.73 -23.01
N HIS A 202 -33.14 -35.46 -22.72
CA HIS A 202 -34.18 -36.49 -22.64
C HIS A 202 -34.96 -36.67 -23.96
N SER A 203 -34.50 -36.06 -25.05
CA SER A 203 -35.05 -36.34 -26.37
C SER A 203 -34.77 -37.80 -26.75
N GLY A 204 -35.78 -38.50 -27.29
CA GLY A 204 -35.74 -39.95 -27.53
C GLY A 204 -34.63 -40.43 -28.48
N ASP A 205 -34.00 -39.50 -29.20
CA ASP A 205 -33.00 -39.76 -30.22
C ASP A 205 -31.54 -39.64 -29.72
N VAL A 206 -31.31 -39.26 -28.45
CA VAL A 206 -29.96 -39.02 -27.90
C VAL A 206 -29.54 -40.14 -26.93
N ARG A 207 -28.47 -40.88 -27.27
CA ARG A 207 -27.92 -41.97 -26.42
C ARG A 207 -26.83 -41.51 -25.46
N HIS A 208 -26.03 -40.53 -25.85
CA HIS A 208 -24.93 -39.97 -25.07
C HIS A 208 -24.85 -38.47 -25.34
N THR A 209 -24.56 -37.68 -24.31
CA THR A 209 -24.45 -36.23 -24.41
C THR A 209 -23.14 -35.75 -23.78
N VAL A 210 -22.46 -34.83 -24.44
CA VAL A 210 -21.29 -34.11 -23.90
C VAL A 210 -21.63 -32.62 -23.90
N CYS A 211 -21.47 -31.98 -22.73
CA CYS A 211 -21.77 -30.57 -22.55
C CYS A 211 -20.50 -29.82 -22.15
N PHE A 212 -20.24 -28.70 -22.81
CA PHE A 212 -19.27 -27.70 -22.35
C PHE A 212 -20.04 -26.59 -21.66
N VAL A 213 -19.69 -26.29 -20.41
CA VAL A 213 -20.41 -25.34 -19.56
C VAL A 213 -19.46 -24.25 -19.10
N PHE A 214 -19.83 -23.00 -19.31
CA PHE A 214 -19.15 -21.87 -18.70
C PHE A 214 -19.64 -21.72 -17.25
N THR A 215 -18.82 -22.14 -16.29
CA THR A 215 -19.20 -22.16 -14.87
C THR A 215 -19.04 -20.82 -14.14
N SER A 216 -18.39 -19.85 -14.78
CA SER A 216 -18.02 -18.57 -14.14
C SER A 216 -18.97 -17.40 -14.46
N LEU A 217 -19.90 -17.56 -15.40
CA LEU A 217 -20.76 -16.47 -15.89
C LEU A 217 -21.84 -16.04 -14.88
N GLU A 218 -22.14 -16.88 -13.90
CA GLU A 218 -23.12 -16.60 -12.84
C GLU A 218 -22.45 -16.10 -11.54
N ASN A 219 -21.15 -15.81 -11.57
CA ASN A 219 -20.46 -15.29 -10.41
C ASN A 219 -21.03 -13.92 -10.00
N PRO A 220 -21.12 -13.61 -8.69
CA PRO A 220 -21.63 -12.32 -8.23
C PRO A 220 -20.83 -11.14 -8.80
N GLU A 221 -21.53 -10.16 -9.38
CA GLU A 221 -20.95 -8.88 -9.83
C GLU A 221 -20.80 -7.92 -8.65
N LEU A 222 -19.67 -8.01 -7.93
CA LEU A 222 -19.43 -7.21 -6.72
C LEU A 222 -19.37 -5.71 -7.05
N TYR A 223 -18.82 -5.34 -8.21
CA TYR A 223 -18.81 -3.96 -8.70
C TYR A 223 -20.22 -3.38 -8.90
N LEU A 224 -21.14 -4.12 -9.54
CA LEU A 224 -22.53 -3.67 -9.72
C LEU A 224 -23.27 -3.56 -8.38
N SER A 225 -22.99 -4.48 -7.46
CA SER A 225 -23.53 -4.43 -6.09
C SER A 225 -23.10 -3.16 -5.36
N ALA A 226 -21.83 -2.79 -5.51
CA ALA A 226 -21.28 -1.55 -4.95
C ALA A 226 -21.89 -0.29 -5.59
N LEU A 227 -22.07 -0.30 -6.91
CA LEU A 227 -22.69 0.79 -7.65
C LEU A 227 -24.16 0.99 -7.22
N SER A 228 -24.92 -0.09 -7.04
CA SER A 228 -26.30 -0.02 -6.53
C SER A 228 -26.34 0.58 -5.13
N ASN A 229 -25.50 0.09 -4.21
CA ASN A 229 -25.42 0.62 -2.85
C ASN A 229 -25.09 2.12 -2.84
N TYR A 230 -24.21 2.56 -3.73
CA TYR A 230 -23.88 3.98 -3.87
C TYR A 230 -25.07 4.83 -4.35
N LEU A 231 -25.87 4.30 -5.29
CA LEU A 231 -27.06 4.99 -5.80
C LEU A 231 -28.19 5.04 -4.77
N ASP A 232 -28.29 4.00 -3.93
CA ASP A 232 -29.31 3.89 -2.88
C ASP A 232 -28.96 4.71 -1.61
N GLU A 233 -27.66 4.88 -1.31
CA GLU A 233 -27.17 5.69 -0.19
C GLU A 233 -27.26 7.21 -0.48
N THR A 234 -28.47 7.77 -0.41
CA THR A 234 -28.68 9.23 -0.44
C THR A 234 -28.23 9.96 0.84
N THR A 235 -27.69 9.28 1.85
CA THR A 235 -27.16 9.92 3.08
C THR A 235 -25.97 9.20 3.69
N LYS A 236 -24.81 9.89 3.63
CA LYS A 236 -23.53 9.77 4.39
C LYS A 236 -22.36 9.09 3.64
N PRO A 237 -21.30 9.86 3.27
CA PRO A 237 -20.19 9.39 2.43
C PRO A 237 -19.11 8.58 3.18
N ASP A 238 -19.29 8.26 4.46
CA ASP A 238 -18.18 7.75 5.29
C ASP A 238 -17.97 6.22 5.21
N ASN A 239 -18.89 5.48 4.59
CA ASN A 239 -18.86 4.01 4.59
C ASN A 239 -18.88 3.35 3.22
N MET A 240 -18.42 4.02 2.15
CA MET A 240 -18.23 3.32 0.88
C MET A 240 -17.15 2.22 1.04
N PRO A 241 -17.45 0.94 0.73
CA PRO A 241 -16.45 -0.11 0.74
C PRO A 241 -15.31 0.22 -0.22
N CYS A 242 -14.12 -0.22 0.20
CA CYS A 242 -12.83 -0.09 -0.47
C CYS A 242 -12.93 -0.30 -2.00
N VAL A 243 -12.19 0.54 -2.73
CA VAL A 243 -11.89 0.46 -4.18
C VAL A 243 -12.06 -0.97 -4.72
N TYR A 244 -13.14 -1.18 -5.48
CA TYR A 244 -13.33 -2.42 -6.22
C TYR A 244 -12.33 -2.44 -7.37
N ASN A 245 -11.48 -3.46 -7.40
CA ASN A 245 -10.60 -3.66 -8.54
C ASN A 245 -11.32 -4.56 -9.53
N VAL A 246 -12.00 -3.94 -10.50
CA VAL A 246 -12.75 -4.58 -11.58
C VAL A 246 -11.92 -5.70 -12.25
N GLU A 247 -10.62 -5.50 -12.40
CA GLU A 247 -9.69 -6.44 -13.04
C GLU A 247 -9.43 -7.71 -12.21
N ASN A 248 -9.39 -7.61 -10.87
CA ASN A 248 -9.03 -8.75 -10.01
C ASN A 248 -10.17 -9.76 -9.82
N GLU A 249 -11.38 -9.43 -10.28
CA GLU A 249 -12.58 -10.26 -10.13
C GLU A 249 -12.97 -11.01 -11.41
N GLN A 250 -12.30 -10.71 -12.54
CA GLN A 250 -12.61 -11.37 -13.80
C GLN A 250 -11.95 -12.74 -13.89
N TRP A 251 -12.71 -13.78 -14.25
CA TRP A 251 -12.19 -15.15 -14.37
C TRP A 251 -11.21 -15.36 -15.54
N PHE A 252 -11.14 -14.39 -16.45
CA PHE A 252 -10.39 -14.45 -17.71
C PHE A 252 -9.15 -13.55 -17.76
N LEU A 253 -8.86 -12.82 -16.66
CA LEU A 253 -7.64 -12.05 -16.47
C LEU A 253 -6.65 -12.84 -15.61
#